data_AF-A0A6J6LYM0-F1
#
_entry.id   AF-A0A6J6LYM0-F1
#
_cell.length_a   1.000
_cell.length_b   1.000
_cell.length_c   1.000
_cell.angle_alpha   90.00
_cell.angle_beta   90.00
_cell.angle_gamma   90.00
#
_symmetry.space_group_name_H-M   'P 1'
#
loop_
_entity.id
_entity.type
_entity.pdbx_description
1 polymer ?
#
loop_
_entity_poly.entity_id
_entity_poly.type
_entity_poly.pdbx_seq_one_letter_code
_entity_poly.pdbx_strand_id
1 'polypeptide(L)'
;MPEQAIIREFHEEFLLDVSVVRAINFKYELSPNRELLFYLLSAEHDPQVTHHSHDAIAWISAQSPLPGEILPADLAALPAIWQVLEDGA
;
A
#
# COMPACT_ATOMS: atom_id res chain seq x y z
N MET A 1 -14.06 9.73 4.04
CA MET A 1 -14.07 8.29 3.70
C MET A 1 -12.62 7.82 3.65
N PRO A 2 -12.25 6.64 4.18
CA PRO A 2 -10.86 6.15 4.20
C PRO A 2 -10.16 6.23 2.84
N GLU A 3 -10.90 5.96 1.76
CA GLU A 3 -10.43 6.02 0.38
C GLU A 3 -9.93 7.42 -0.02
N GLN A 4 -10.63 8.48 0.40
CA GLN A 4 -10.23 9.87 0.09
C GLN A 4 -8.97 10.29 0.86
N ALA A 5 -8.76 9.74 2.06
CA ALA A 5 -7.55 10.01 2.82
C ALA A 5 -6.33 9.39 2.13
N ILE A 6 -6.45 8.13 1.69
CA ILE A 6 -5.38 7.42 0.98
C ILE A 6 -5.00 8.13 -0.33
N ILE A 7 -5.99 8.52 -1.15
CA ILE A 7 -5.72 9.24 -2.40
C ILE A 7 -4.96 10.55 -2.13
N ARG A 8 -5.36 11.28 -1.09
CA ARG A 8 -4.69 12.54 -0.72
C ARG A 8 -3.25 12.29 -0.26
N GLU A 9 -3.01 11.30 0.59
CA GLU A 9 -1.66 10.97 1.08
C GLU A 9 -0.72 10.61 -0.08
N PHE A 10 -1.18 9.81 -1.04
CA PHE A 10 -0.36 9.47 -2.22
C PHE A 10 -0.02 10.67 -3.10
N HIS A 11 -0.97 11.60 -3.27
CA HIS A 11 -0.71 12.83 -4.02
C HIS A 11 0.28 13.74 -3.28
N GLU A 12 0.11 13.93 -1.97
CA GLU A 12 0.95 14.82 -1.16
C GLU A 12 2.38 14.28 -0.97
N GLU A 13 2.52 12.98 -0.76
CA GLU A 13 3.82 12.37 -0.42
C GLU A 13 4.61 11.88 -1.62
N PHE A 14 3.93 11.50 -2.70
CA PHE A 14 4.53 10.82 -3.85
C PHE A 14 4.20 11.46 -5.21
N LEU A 15 3.53 12.63 -5.23
CA LEU A 15 2.98 13.27 -6.45
C LEU A 15 2.27 12.27 -7.36
N LEU A 16 1.56 11.31 -6.75
CA LEU A 16 1.00 10.19 -7.47
C LEU A 16 -0.51 10.29 -7.47
N ASP A 17 -1.07 10.50 -8.66
CA ASP A 17 -2.51 10.44 -8.86
C ASP A 17 -2.96 8.98 -8.92
N VAL A 18 -3.74 8.58 -7.91
CA VAL A 18 -4.21 7.20 -7.73
C VAL A 18 -5.73 7.12 -7.67
N SER A 19 -6.26 5.98 -8.10
CA SER A 19 -7.66 5.60 -7.90
C SER A 19 -7.76 4.30 -7.09
N VAL A 20 -8.75 4.21 -6.20
CA VAL A 20 -9.02 2.98 -5.44
C VAL A 20 -9.70 1.97 -6.35
N VAL A 21 -9.06 0.83 -6.58
CA VAL A 21 -9.62 -0.27 -7.38
C VAL A 21 -10.57 -1.10 -6.53
N ARG A 22 -10.10 -1.58 -5.37
CA ARG A 22 -10.90 -2.36 -4.41
C ARG A 22 -10.23 -2.41 -3.04
N ALA A 23 -11.03 -2.65 -2.00
CA ALA A 23 -10.50 -3.08 -0.71
C ALA A 23 -9.94 -4.51 -0.81
N ILE A 24 -8.81 -4.76 -0.15
CA ILE A 24 -8.26 -6.10 0.02
C ILE A 24 -9.02 -6.77 1.14
N ASN A 25 -9.44 -8.03 0.95
CA ASN A 25 -10.14 -8.81 1.96
C ASN A 25 -9.18 -9.35 3.04
N PHE A 26 -8.47 -8.43 3.68
CA PHE A 26 -7.55 -8.67 4.78
C PHE A 26 -7.63 -7.48 5.73
N LYS A 27 -7.63 -7.79 7.02
CA LYS A 27 -7.61 -6.80 8.10
C LYS A 27 -6.54 -7.19 9.09
N TYR A 28 -5.82 -6.21 9.59
CA TYR A 28 -4.84 -6.42 10.65
C TYR A 28 -5.28 -5.69 11.92
N GLU A 29 -5.55 -6.43 12.98
CA GLU A 29 -5.91 -5.86 14.28
C GLU A 29 -4.66 -5.35 14.99
N LEU A 30 -4.55 -4.02 15.16
CA LEU A 30 -3.51 -3.38 15.96
C LEU A 30 -3.84 -3.42 17.45
N SER A 31 -5.14 -3.31 17.77
CA SER A 31 -5.69 -3.40 19.13
C SER A 31 -7.19 -3.67 19.07
N PRO A 32 -7.89 -3.94 20.20
CA PRO A 32 -9.32 -4.26 20.20
C PRO A 32 -10.23 -3.21 19.53
N ASN A 33 -9.77 -1.97 19.37
CA ASN A 33 -10.53 -0.88 18.75
C ASN A 33 -9.77 -0.22 17.58
N ARG A 34 -8.71 -0.85 17.07
CA ARG A 34 -7.91 -0.32 15.95
C ARG A 34 -7.57 -1.43 14.98
N GLU A 35 -7.97 -1.25 13.73
CA GLU A 35 -7.64 -2.13 12.62
C GLU A 35 -6.97 -1.33 11.49
N LEU A 36 -6.13 -2.01 10.72
CA LEU A 36 -5.63 -1.54 9.44
C LEU A 36 -6.45 -2.19 8.32
N LEU A 37 -6.84 -1.34 7.38
CA LEU A 37 -7.50 -1.72 6.14
C LEU A 37 -6.51 -1.54 4.99
N PHE A 38 -6.55 -2.46 4.03
CA PHE A 38 -5.65 -2.46 2.89
C PHE A 38 -6.46 -2.26 1.60
N TYR A 39 -5.92 -1.46 0.69
CA TYR A 39 -6.59 -1.10 -0.56
C TYR A 39 -5.64 -1.33 -1.74
N LEU A 40 -6.16 -1.89 -2.83
CA LEU A 40 -5.47 -1.93 -4.10
C LEU A 40 -5.74 -0.60 -4.82
N LEU A 41 -4.66 0.06 -5.21
CA LEU A 41 -4.68 1.32 -5.95
C LEU A 41 -4.19 1.11 -7.38
N SER A 42 -4.73 1.88 -8.31
CA SER A 42 -4.20 2.02 -9.66
C SER A 42 -3.60 3.42 -9.81
N ALA A 43 -2.40 3.48 -10.38
CA ALA A 43 -1.67 4.70 -10.65
C ALA A 43 -1.45 4.85 -12.16
N GLU A 44 -1.50 6.09 -12.67
CA GLU A 44 -1.32 6.37 -14.10
C GLU A 44 0.16 6.46 -14.53
N HIS A 45 1.06 6.68 -13.56
CA HIS A 45 2.49 6.82 -13.79
C HIS A 45 3.28 6.36 -12.55
N ASP A 46 4.61 6.40 -12.61
CA ASP A 46 5.45 6.07 -11.46
C ASP A 46 5.43 7.20 -10.40
N PRO A 47 5.52 6.86 -9.10
CA PRO A 47 5.58 7.84 -8.02
C PRO A 47 6.91 8.59 -7.98
N GLN A 48 6.87 9.83 -7.50
CA GLN A 48 8.05 10.66 -7.24
C GLN A 48 8.07 11.09 -5.78
N VAL A 49 9.10 10.71 -5.05
CA VAL A 49 9.22 11.13 -3.65
C VAL A 49 9.38 12.63 -3.57
N THR A 50 8.42 13.30 -2.95
CA THR A 50 8.47 14.75 -2.72
C THR A 50 8.49 15.13 -1.25
N HIS A 51 8.13 14.20 -0.37
CA HIS A 51 8.13 14.44 1.06
C HIS A 51 9.42 13.97 1.73
N HIS A 52 9.97 14.81 2.61
CA HIS A 52 11.24 14.58 3.31
C HIS A 52 11.22 13.43 4.32
N SER A 53 10.06 12.81 4.56
CA SER A 53 9.91 11.63 5.42
C SER A 53 10.29 10.33 4.71
N HIS A 54 10.50 10.37 3.39
CA HIS A 54 10.82 9.20 2.58
C HIS A 54 12.14 9.42 1.85
N ASP A 55 13.03 8.43 1.92
CA ASP A 55 14.34 8.49 1.24
C ASP A 55 14.28 7.86 -0.16
N ALA A 56 13.42 6.85 -0.36
CA ALA A 56 13.30 6.11 -1.62
C ALA A 56 11.98 5.34 -1.74
N ILE A 57 11.62 4.99 -2.97
CA ILE A 57 10.56 4.02 -3.29
C ILE A 57 11.20 2.81 -3.97
N ALA A 58 10.76 1.61 -3.57
CA ALA A 58 11.21 0.36 -4.16
C ALA A 58 10.00 -0.46 -4.64
N TRP A 59 10.07 -0.91 -5.89
CA TRP A 59 9.15 -1.91 -6.42
C TRP A 59 9.66 -3.31 -6.08
N ILE A 60 8.79 -4.15 -5.52
CA ILE A 60 9.12 -5.54 -5.16
C ILE A 60 8.18 -6.52 -5.87
N SER A 61 8.68 -7.72 -6.15
CA SER A 61 7.85 -8.86 -6.53
C SER A 61 7.71 -9.84 -5.36
N ALA A 62 6.83 -10.83 -5.50
CA ALA A 62 6.68 -11.90 -4.51
C ALA A 62 7.97 -12.73 -4.28
N GLN A 63 8.98 -12.61 -5.15
CA GLN A 63 10.28 -13.28 -5.03
C GLN A 63 11.41 -12.33 -4.59
N SER A 64 11.14 -11.02 -4.54
CA SER A 64 12.14 -10.04 -4.11
C SER A 64 12.48 -10.21 -2.64
N PRO A 65 13.76 -10.05 -2.25
CA PRO A 65 14.09 -9.83 -0.85
C PRO A 65 13.42 -8.54 -0.37
N LEU A 66 12.83 -8.60 0.80
CA LEU A 66 12.15 -7.47 1.42
C LEU A 66 13.17 -6.42 1.90
N PRO A 67 13.02 -5.14 1.55
CA PRO A 67 13.98 -4.10 1.91
C PRO A 67 13.79 -3.64 3.37
N GLY A 68 14.88 -3.53 4.12
CA GLY A 68 14.90 -2.86 5.42
C GLY A 68 14.06 -3.52 6.51
N GLU A 69 13.69 -2.73 7.52
CA GLU A 69 12.76 -3.14 8.56
C GLU A 69 11.32 -2.95 8.08
N ILE A 70 10.56 -4.04 8.04
CA ILE A 70 9.16 -4.05 7.60
C ILE A 70 8.24 -4.20 8.80
N LEU A 71 7.16 -3.42 8.82
CA LEU A 71 6.18 -3.49 9.88
C LEU A 71 5.48 -4.86 9.86
N PRO A 72 5.18 -5.46 11.04
CA PRO A 72 4.51 -6.74 11.11
C PRO A 72 3.17 -6.80 10.36
N ALA A 73 2.45 -5.68 10.31
CA ALA A 73 1.19 -5.57 9.58
C ALA A 73 1.36 -5.71 8.06
N ASP A 74 2.37 -5.05 7.49
CA ASP A 74 2.66 -5.13 6.06
C ASP A 74 3.09 -6.54 5.68
N LEU A 75 3.98 -7.15 6.47
CA LEU A 75 4.43 -8.53 6.27
C LEU A 75 3.26 -9.52 6.29
N ALA A 76 2.30 -9.34 7.22
CA ALA A 76 1.13 -10.17 7.33
C ALA A 76 0.13 -9.96 6.17
N ALA A 77 0.09 -8.77 5.58
CA ALA A 77 -0.78 -8.43 4.46
C ALA A 77 -0.25 -8.92 3.11
N LEU A 78 1.08 -9.09 2.95
CA LEU A 78 1.71 -9.46 1.68
C LEU A 78 1.05 -10.65 0.96
N PRO A 79 0.74 -11.80 1.61
CA PRO A 79 0.07 -12.90 0.92
C PRO A 79 -1.29 -12.53 0.33
N ALA A 80 -2.07 -11.72 1.06
CA ALA A 80 -3.38 -11.26 0.57
C ALA A 80 -3.24 -10.23 -0.56
N ILE A 81 -2.23 -9.36 -0.49
CA ILE A 81 -1.89 -8.41 -1.56
C ILE A 81 -1.51 -9.18 -2.84
N TRP A 82 -0.64 -10.19 -2.73
CA TRP A 82 -0.22 -11.00 -3.88
C TRP A 82 -1.38 -11.75 -4.52
N GLN A 83 -2.22 -12.41 -3.73
CA GLN A 83 -3.42 -13.08 -4.25
C GLN A 83 -4.33 -12.11 -5.00
N VAL A 84 -4.53 -10.90 -4.45
CA VAL A 84 -5.36 -9.88 -5.09
C VAL A 84 -4.78 -9.40 -6.42
N LEU A 85 -3.45 -9.35 -6.54
CA LEU A 85 -2.78 -8.98 -7.79
C LEU A 85 -2.84 -10.12 -8.82
N GLU A 86 -2.72 -11.39 -8.39
CA GLU A 86 -2.85 -12.56 -9.26
C GLU A 86 -4.29 -12.75 -9.77
N ASP A 87 -5.29 -12.51 -8.93
CA ASP A 87 -6.72 -12.68 -9.28
C ASP A 87 -7.27 -11.58 -10.19
N GLY A 88 -6.51 -10.50 -10.41
CA GLY A 88 -6.98 -9.28 -11.06
C GLY A 88 -6.01 -8.64 -12.05
N ALA A 89 -4.97 -9.36 -12.47
CA ALA A 89 -4.12 -9.01 -13.60
C ALA A 89 -4.74 -9.51 -14.93
#